data_AF-A0A7J4T2W1-F1
#
_entry.id   AF-A0A7J4T2W1-F1
#
_cell.length_a   1.000
_cell.length_b   1.000
_cell.length_c   1.000
_cell.angle_alpha   90.00
_cell.angle_beta   90.00
_cell.angle_gamma   90.00
#
_symmetry.space_group_name_H-M   'P 1'
#
loop_
_entity.id
_entity.type
_entity.pdbx_description
1 polymer ?
#
loop_
_entity_poly.entity_id
_entity_poly.type
_entity_poly.pdbx_seq_one_letter_code
_entity_poly.pdbx_strand_id
1 'polypeptide(L)'
;MPTCRFCLGTFSRDQFIHGNGPRAQVCIRCAVDRKMASEEEIANLYNEKLRNARLSLVARRYSMFLYIPVLWTLWGMYISSVDPWGLYFLFVLIGLTLFAPVWFFIRSAHFAGNLARLTPNYERPKGH
;
A
#
# COMPACT_ATOMS: atom_id res chain seq x y z
N MET A 1 -19.30 -10.77 13.85
CA MET A 1 -19.03 -10.08 12.56
C MET A 1 -20.12 -10.45 11.57
N PRO A 2 -20.62 -9.54 10.74
CA PRO A 2 -21.61 -9.85 9.71
C PRO A 2 -21.00 -10.76 8.61
N THR A 3 -21.85 -11.58 8.02
CA THR A 3 -21.49 -12.49 6.92
C THR A 3 -22.21 -12.05 5.65
N CYS A 4 -21.50 -12.04 4.52
CA CYS A 4 -22.10 -11.70 3.23
C CYS A 4 -23.00 -12.83 2.72
N ARG A 5 -24.22 -12.52 2.27
CA ARG A 5 -25.15 -13.52 1.73
C ARG A 5 -24.70 -14.20 0.44
N PHE A 6 -23.78 -13.58 -0.32
CA PHE A 6 -23.38 -14.07 -1.64
C PHE A 6 -22.03 -14.80 -1.63
N CYS A 7 -21.01 -14.19 -1.04
CA CYS A 7 -19.69 -14.80 -0.97
C CYS A 7 -19.46 -15.58 0.32
N LEU A 8 -20.39 -15.54 1.27
CA LEU A 8 -20.31 -16.20 2.59
C LEU A 8 -19.08 -15.78 3.42
N GLY A 9 -18.35 -14.75 2.99
CA GLY A 9 -17.22 -14.20 3.70
C GLY A 9 -17.65 -13.37 4.91
N THR A 10 -16.87 -13.46 5.98
CA THR A 10 -17.00 -12.64 7.17
C THR A 10 -16.10 -11.41 7.05
N PHE A 11 -16.69 -10.23 7.09
CA PHE A 11 -15.95 -8.97 7.03
C PHE A 11 -16.35 -8.05 8.18
N SER A 12 -15.56 -7.00 8.40
CA SER A 12 -15.93 -5.92 9.29
C SER A 12 -17.15 -5.16 8.75
N ARG A 13 -17.93 -4.54 9.65
CA ARG A 13 -19.23 -3.94 9.30
C ARG A 13 -19.13 -2.79 8.28
N ASP A 14 -17.98 -2.12 8.20
CA ASP A 14 -17.66 -1.05 7.22
C ASP A 14 -17.51 -1.57 5.77
N GLN A 15 -17.37 -2.88 5.59
CA GLN A 15 -17.28 -3.54 4.29
C GLN A 15 -18.66 -3.99 3.75
N PHE A 16 -19.76 -3.56 4.37
CA PHE A 16 -21.13 -3.87 3.96
C PHE A 16 -21.84 -2.63 3.44
N ILE A 17 -22.61 -2.80 2.36
CA ILE A 17 -23.45 -1.72 1.85
C ILE A 17 -24.62 -1.45 2.79
N HIS A 18 -25.09 -0.20 2.79
CA HIS A 18 -26.31 0.18 3.49
C HIS A 18 -27.52 -0.04 2.59
N GLY A 19 -28.64 -0.43 3.21
CA GLY A 19 -29.92 -0.60 2.54
C GLY A 19 -30.76 -1.71 3.14
N ASN A 20 -32.05 -1.66 2.84
CA ASN A 20 -33.02 -2.68 3.25
C ASN A 20 -33.30 -3.66 2.09
N GLY A 21 -33.82 -4.84 2.41
CA GLY A 21 -34.22 -5.86 1.44
C GLY A 21 -33.02 -6.45 0.67
N PRO A 22 -32.95 -6.32 -0.68
CA PRO A 22 -31.91 -6.95 -1.49
C PRO A 22 -30.49 -6.41 -1.23
N ARG A 23 -30.35 -5.27 -0.54
CA ARG A 23 -29.05 -4.71 -0.14
C ARG A 23 -28.59 -5.18 1.25
N ALA A 24 -29.47 -5.83 2.02
CA ALA A 24 -29.15 -6.27 3.37
C ALA A 24 -28.09 -7.38 3.38
N GLN A 25 -27.10 -7.25 4.28
CA GLN A 25 -26.03 -8.24 4.49
C GLN A 25 -25.23 -8.57 3.21
N VAL A 26 -25.02 -7.58 2.35
CA VAL A 26 -24.18 -7.70 1.15
C VAL A 26 -22.88 -6.94 1.35
N CYS A 27 -21.73 -7.58 1.09
CA CYS A 27 -20.45 -6.90 1.12
C CYS A 27 -20.30 -5.96 -0.09
N ILE A 28 -19.49 -4.92 0.05
CA ILE A 28 -19.26 -3.89 -0.98
C ILE A 28 -18.85 -4.47 -2.34
N ARG A 29 -18.07 -5.55 -2.36
CA ARG A 29 -17.62 -6.18 -3.61
C ARG A 29 -18.76 -6.90 -4.33
N CYS A 30 -19.50 -7.74 -3.63
CA CYS A 30 -20.67 -8.42 -4.20
C CYS A 30 -21.78 -7.44 -4.61
N ALA A 31 -21.87 -6.29 -3.95
CA ALA A 31 -22.79 -5.23 -4.34
C ALA A 31 -22.47 -4.64 -5.71
N VAL A 32 -21.19 -4.39 -6.00
CA VAL A 32 -20.73 -3.90 -7.30
C VAL A 32 -20.84 -4.99 -8.37
N ASP A 33 -20.36 -6.21 -8.07
CA ASP A 33 -20.39 -7.34 -9.02
C ASP A 33 -21.81 -7.65 -9.50
N ARG A 34 -22.81 -7.47 -8.62
CA ARG A 34 -24.23 -7.70 -8.92
C ARG A 34 -25.00 -6.44 -9.29
N LYS A 35 -24.31 -5.32 -9.56
CA LYS A 35 -24.89 -4.02 -9.96
C LYS A 35 -25.95 -3.50 -8.98
N MET A 36 -25.83 -3.85 -7.70
CA MET A 36 -26.69 -3.30 -6.66
C MET A 36 -26.25 -1.87 -6.34
N ALA A 37 -24.95 -1.61 -6.27
CA ALA A 37 -24.37 -0.29 -6.02
C ALA A 37 -23.38 0.05 -7.14
N SER A 38 -23.23 1.35 -7.45
CA SER A 38 -22.16 1.80 -8.35
C SER A 38 -20.83 1.91 -7.60
N GLU A 39 -19.72 1.88 -8.33
CA GLU A 39 -18.38 2.12 -7.75
C GLU A 39 -18.27 3.50 -7.09
N GLU A 40 -19.03 4.48 -7.57
CA GLU A 40 -19.05 5.85 -7.07
C GLU A 40 -19.81 5.97 -5.73
N GLU A 41 -20.83 5.14 -5.52
CA GLU A 41 -21.62 5.11 -4.29
C GLU A 41 -20.80 4.50 -3.12
N ILE A 42 -19.79 3.69 -3.43
CA ILE A 42 -18.99 2.95 -2.46
C ILE A 42 -17.57 3.50 -2.41
N ALA A 43 -17.38 4.57 -1.63
CA ALA A 43 -16.06 5.18 -1.39
C ALA A 43 -15.02 4.21 -0.80
N ASN A 44 -15.48 3.15 -0.11
CA ASN A 44 -14.64 2.13 0.50
C ASN A 44 -14.24 0.97 -0.44
N LEU A 45 -14.68 0.99 -1.70
CA LEU A 45 -14.38 -0.10 -2.62
C LEU A 45 -12.88 -0.17 -2.90
N TYR A 46 -12.27 -1.30 -2.56
CA TYR A 46 -10.88 -1.58 -2.91
C TYR A 46 -10.77 -1.95 -4.40
N ASN A 47 -10.80 -0.92 -5.26
CA ASN A 47 -10.66 -1.10 -6.70
C ASN A 47 -9.19 -1.29 -7.12
N GLU A 48 -8.99 -1.70 -8.37
CA GLU A 48 -7.65 -1.92 -8.92
C GLU A 48 -6.80 -0.64 -8.94
N LYS A 49 -7.41 0.53 -9.16
CA LYS A 49 -6.72 1.83 -9.10
C LYS A 49 -6.15 2.11 -7.72
N LEU A 50 -6.94 1.88 -6.66
CA LEU A 50 -6.57 2.07 -5.27
C LEU A 50 -5.50 1.06 -4.85
N ARG A 51 -5.65 -0.20 -5.28
CA ARG A 51 -4.64 -1.24 -5.09
C ARG A 51 -3.30 -0.82 -5.67
N ASN A 52 -3.29 -0.42 -6.94
CA ASN A 52 -2.07 -0.03 -7.65
C ASN A 52 -1.48 1.25 -7.04
N ALA A 53 -2.32 2.20 -6.60
CA ALA A 53 -1.87 3.41 -5.90
C ALA A 53 -1.18 3.08 -4.57
N ARG A 54 -1.78 2.25 -3.71
CA ARG A 54 -1.15 1.80 -2.45
C ARG A 54 0.14 1.03 -2.71
N LEU A 55 0.13 0.11 -3.67
CA LEU A 55 1.32 -0.67 -4.03
C LEU A 55 2.45 0.24 -4.50
N SER A 56 2.16 1.23 -5.35
CA SER A 56 3.17 2.16 -5.85
C SER A 56 3.79 3.01 -4.73
N LEU A 57 3.00 3.44 -3.73
CA LEU A 57 3.50 4.17 -2.57
C LEU A 57 4.41 3.30 -1.71
N VAL A 58 4.00 2.06 -1.44
CA VAL A 58 4.80 1.10 -0.66
C VAL A 58 6.08 0.76 -1.42
N ALA A 59 5.98 0.44 -2.70
CA ALA A 59 7.12 0.11 -3.55
C ALA A 59 8.16 1.24 -3.56
N ARG A 60 7.74 2.50 -3.73
CA ARG A 60 8.64 3.66 -3.67
C ARG A 60 9.35 3.77 -2.32
N ARG A 61 8.63 3.55 -1.22
CA ARG A 61 9.20 3.63 0.14
C ARG A 61 10.25 2.55 0.41
N TYR A 62 10.00 1.32 -0.01
CA TYR A 62 10.91 0.20 0.25
C TYR A 62 11.96 -0.03 -0.85
N SER A 63 11.81 0.60 -2.02
CA SER A 63 12.73 0.47 -3.15
C SER A 63 14.19 0.71 -2.77
N MET A 64 14.45 1.68 -1.89
CA MET A 64 15.81 2.00 -1.44
C MET A 64 16.50 0.82 -0.75
N PHE A 65 15.75 0.06 0.06
CA PHE A 65 16.26 -1.15 0.71
C PHE A 65 16.40 -2.35 -0.24
N LEU A 66 15.72 -2.33 -1.39
CA LEU A 66 15.92 -3.34 -2.43
C LEU A 66 17.18 -3.03 -3.24
N TYR A 67 17.43 -1.76 -3.58
CA TYR A 67 18.58 -1.36 -4.40
C TYR A 67 19.91 -1.42 -3.65
N ILE A 68 19.94 -1.12 -2.35
CA ILE A 68 21.20 -1.11 -1.57
C ILE A 68 21.91 -2.49 -1.58
N PRO A 69 21.25 -3.62 -1.25
CA PRO A 69 21.87 -4.94 -1.34
C PRO A 69 22.36 -5.27 -2.75
N VAL A 70 21.60 -4.87 -3.79
CA VAL A 70 22.01 -5.07 -5.19
C VAL A 70 23.28 -4.28 -5.53
N LEU A 71 23.42 -3.06 -5.02
CA LEU A 71 24.64 -2.28 -5.20
C LEU A 71 25.83 -2.90 -4.44
N TRP A 72 25.59 -3.47 -3.25
CA TRP A 72 26.61 -4.22 -2.52
C TRP A 72 27.09 -5.45 -3.28
N THR A 73 26.18 -6.23 -3.87
CA THR A 73 26.57 -7.41 -4.65
C THR A 73 27.32 -7.02 -5.92
N LEU A 74 26.86 -6.00 -6.65
CA LEU A 74 27.53 -5.51 -7.85
C LEU A 74 28.93 -4.95 -7.55
N TRP A 75 29.09 -4.19 -6.47
CA TRP A 75 30.39 -3.69 -6.05
C TRP A 75 31.34 -4.85 -5.71
N GLY A 76 30.87 -5.81 -4.92
CA GLY A 76 31.67 -6.97 -4.51
C GLY A 76 32.13 -7.83 -5.70
N MET A 77 31.25 -8.05 -6.69
CA MET A 77 31.53 -8.89 -7.86
C MET A 77 32.44 -8.22 -8.90
N TYR A 78 32.30 -6.91 -9.14
CA TYR A 78 32.90 -6.27 -10.32
C TYR A 78 33.86 -5.12 -10.02
N ILE A 79 33.69 -4.41 -8.91
CA ILE A 79 34.37 -3.13 -8.67
C ILE A 79 35.42 -3.24 -7.56
N SER A 80 35.28 -4.23 -6.67
CA SER A 80 36.13 -4.40 -5.49
C SER A 80 37.63 -4.52 -5.80
N SER A 81 38.01 -5.08 -6.95
CA SER A 81 39.41 -5.29 -7.35
C SER A 81 40.00 -4.16 -8.23
N VAL A 82 39.23 -3.11 -8.52
CA VAL A 82 39.65 -2.04 -9.44
C VAL A 82 40.17 -0.86 -8.65
N ASP A 83 41.49 -0.69 -8.54
CA ASP A 83 42.09 0.47 -7.89
C ASP A 83 42.04 1.72 -8.80
N PRO A 84 41.72 2.92 -8.28
CA PRO A 84 41.28 3.25 -6.91
C PRO A 84 39.73 3.18 -6.74
N TRP A 85 39.00 2.82 -7.79
CA TRP A 85 37.54 2.89 -7.85
C TRP A 85 36.83 2.03 -6.80
N GLY A 86 37.35 0.85 -6.49
CA GLY A 86 36.85 -0.03 -5.43
C GLY A 86 36.68 0.70 -4.10
N LEU A 87 37.71 1.46 -3.71
CA LEU A 87 37.73 2.21 -2.46
C LEU A 87 36.82 3.44 -2.49
N TYR A 88 36.75 4.18 -3.60
CA TYR A 88 35.83 5.31 -3.72
C TYR A 88 34.37 4.88 -3.67
N PHE A 89 33.99 3.83 -4.42
CA PHE A 89 32.63 3.32 -4.39
C PHE A 89 32.26 2.73 -3.04
N LEU A 90 33.22 2.13 -2.32
CA LEU A 90 32.98 1.63 -0.97
C LEU A 90 32.50 2.75 -0.02
N PHE A 91 33.17 3.90 -0.01
CA PHE A 91 32.76 5.03 0.82
C PHE A 91 31.37 5.56 0.44
N VAL A 92 31.07 5.65 -0.85
CA VAL A 92 29.74 6.06 -1.33
C VAL A 92 28.66 5.05 -0.89
N LEU A 93 28.94 3.76 -1.01
CA LEU A 93 28.02 2.69 -0.67
C LEU A 93 27.72 2.64 0.84
N ILE A 94 28.75 2.85 1.67
CA ILE A 94 28.59 3.02 3.12
C ILE A 94 27.74 4.25 3.41
N GLY A 95 28.04 5.39 2.78
CA GLY A 95 27.26 6.62 2.92
C GLY A 95 25.78 6.43 2.58
N LEU A 96 25.48 5.78 1.45
CA LEU A 96 24.11 5.45 1.03
C LEU A 96 23.41 4.52 2.02
N THR A 97 24.13 3.52 2.54
CA THR A 97 23.60 2.55 3.49
C THR A 97 23.21 3.23 4.82
N LEU A 98 24.02 4.17 5.30
CA LEU A 98 23.72 4.97 6.50
C LEU A 98 22.65 6.02 6.26
N PHE A 99 22.61 6.61 5.07
CA PHE A 99 21.62 7.61 4.70
C PHE A 99 20.21 7.03 4.56
N ALA A 100 20.07 5.79 4.08
CA ALA A 100 18.78 5.14 3.87
C ALA A 100 17.85 5.08 5.10
N PRO A 101 18.28 4.59 6.29
CA PRO A 101 17.42 4.57 7.47
C PRO A 101 17.05 5.99 7.92
N VAL A 102 17.99 6.94 7.89
CA VAL A 102 17.72 8.35 8.25
C VAL A 102 16.62 8.92 7.37
N TRP A 103 16.75 8.75 6.05
CA TRP A 103 15.75 9.20 5.08
C TRP A 103 14.40 8.52 5.26
N PHE A 104 14.40 7.23 5.59
CA PHE A 104 13.20 6.45 5.84
C PHE A 104 12.39 6.97 7.02
N PHE A 105 13.06 7.36 8.12
CA PHE A 105 12.39 7.94 9.28
C PHE A 105 11.84 9.34 9.00
N ILE A 106 12.62 10.22 8.35
CA ILE A 106 12.18 11.58 8.00
C ILE A 106 10.93 11.56 7.12
N ARG A 107 10.86 10.65 6.14
CA ARG A 107 9.69 10.54 5.23
C ARG A 107 8.52 9.74 5.80
N SER A 108 8.60 9.22 7.03
CA SER A 108 7.54 8.39 7.62
C SER A 108 6.19 9.12 7.70
N ALA A 109 6.19 10.38 8.14
CA ALA A 109 4.99 11.21 8.27
C ALA A 109 4.35 11.50 6.91
N HIS A 110 5.17 11.83 5.90
CA HIS A 110 4.70 12.06 4.53
C HIS A 110 4.07 10.80 3.92
N PHE A 111 4.65 9.62 4.19
CA PHE A 111 4.05 8.35 3.77
C PHE A 111 2.71 8.10 4.46
N ALA A 112 2.62 8.30 5.78
CA ALA A 112 1.37 8.12 6.52
C ALA A 112 0.26 9.03 5.99
N GLY A 113 0.58 10.30 5.69
CA GLY A 113 -0.37 11.24 5.09
C GLY A 113 -0.85 10.80 3.70
N ASN A 114 0.05 10.34 2.83
CA ASN A 114 -0.33 9.83 1.51
C ASN A 114 -1.16 8.56 1.57
N LEU A 115 -0.86 7.67 2.51
CA LEU A 115 -1.65 6.45 2.72
C LEU A 115 -3.05 6.80 3.23
N ALA A 116 -3.17 7.71 4.20
CA ALA A 116 -4.45 8.17 4.73
C ALA A 116 -5.34 8.81 3.66
N ARG A 117 -4.76 9.57 2.72
CA ARG A 117 -5.49 10.12 1.56
C ARG A 117 -6.07 9.04 0.64
N LEU A 118 -5.39 7.90 0.52
CA LEU A 118 -5.87 6.75 -0.26
C LEU A 118 -6.84 5.85 0.53
N THR A 119 -7.00 6.08 1.83
CA THR A 119 -7.88 5.30 2.71
C THR A 119 -8.77 6.24 3.51
N PRO A 120 -9.64 7.03 2.85
CA PRO A 120 -10.54 7.89 3.59
C PRO A 120 -11.36 7.03 4.55
N ASN A 121 -11.39 7.41 5.84
CA ASN A 121 -12.25 6.75 6.80
C ASN A 121 -13.69 6.96 6.33
N TYR A 122 -14.33 5.91 5.86
CA TYR A 122 -15.77 5.94 5.63
C TYR A 122 -16.45 5.95 6.99
N GLU A 123 -16.78 7.15 7.45
CA GLU A 123 -17.67 7.32 8.59
C GLU A 123 -19.07 6.91 8.19
N ARG A 124 -19.58 5.89 8.89
CA ARG A 124 -20.96 5.42 8.73
C ARG A 124 -21.92 6.57 9.03
N PRO A 125 -22.95 6.83 8.21
CA PRO A 125 -24.00 7.77 8.59
C PRO A 125 -24.66 7.32 9.90
N LYS A 126 -24.83 8.24 10.84
CA LYS A 126 -25.42 7.96 12.16
C LYS A 126 -26.86 7.48 11.98
N GLY A 127 -27.22 6.35 12.61
CA GLY A 127 -28.62 5.89 12.70
C GLY A 127 -29.04 4.73 11.78
N HIS A 128 -28.09 4.04 11.14
CA HIS A 128 -28.34 2.78 10.41
C HIS A 128 -27.56 1.60 10.99
#